data_AF-A0A1H5AL46-F1
#
_entry.id   AF-A0A1H5AL46-F1
#
_cell.length_a   1.000
_cell.length_b   1.000
_cell.length_c   1.000
_cell.angle_alpha   90.00
_cell.angle_beta   90.00
_cell.angle_gamma   90.00
#
_symmetry.space_group_name_H-M   'P 1'
#
loop_
_entity.id
_entity.type
_entity.pdbx_description
1 polymer ?
#
loop_
_entity_poly.entity_id
_entity_poly.type
_entity_poly.pdbx_seq_one_letter_code
_entity_poly.pdbx_strand_id
1 'polypeptide(L)' 'MRKELNQPVFLKTATLLARYDGVSRMWLNRRIKHDGFPAPTRFGTTSTPLWRLDLVEKWERDQSALGLVFEKKAVG' A
#
# COMPACT_ATOMS: atom_id res chain seq x y z
N MET A 1 15.34 -20.05 19.53
CA MET A 1 15.20 -19.23 18.31
C MET A 1 14.20 -18.11 18.61
N ARG A 2 14.66 -16.87 18.84
CA ARG A 2 13.75 -15.74 19.13
C ARG A 2 13.06 -15.38 17.80
N LYS A 3 11.73 -15.43 17.75
CA LYS A 3 10.95 -14.84 16.65
C LYS A 3 11.20 -13.33 16.74
N GLU A 4 11.92 -12.76 15.78
CA GLU A 4 11.92 -11.31 15.63
C GLU A 4 10.48 -10.86 15.36
N LEU A 5 9.93 -10.06 16.27
CA LEU A 5 8.64 -9.43 16.09
C LEU A 5 8.82 -8.33 15.05
N ASN A 6 8.71 -8.70 13.77
CA ASN A 6 8.77 -7.75 12.68
C ASN A 6 7.58 -6.80 12.82
N GLN A 7 7.83 -5.57 13.28
CA GLN A 7 6.77 -4.62 13.53
C GLN A 7 6.11 -4.24 12.20
N PRO A 8 4.77 -4.12 12.15
CA PRO A 8 4.10 -3.73 10.93
C PRO A 8 4.54 -2.33 10.50
N VAL A 9 5.04 -2.23 9.26
CA VAL A 9 5.44 -0.96 8.64
C VAL A 9 4.23 -0.29 8.00
N PHE A 10 4.07 1.01 8.22
CA PHE A 10 2.96 1.80 7.68
C PHE A 10 3.44 2.90 6.73
N LEU A 11 2.73 3.04 5.61
CA LEU A 11 2.93 4.08 4.60
C LEU A 11 1.89 5.19 4.77
N LYS A 12 2.35 6.44 4.73
CA LYS A 12 1.48 7.61 4.57
C LYS A 12 1.01 7.70 3.11
N THR A 13 -0.09 8.41 2.86
CA THR A 13 -0.62 8.60 1.50
C THR A 13 0.44 9.08 0.52
N ALA A 14 1.25 10.09 0.88
CA ALA A 14 2.26 10.64 -0.02
C ALA A 14 3.29 9.59 -0.47
N THR A 15 3.80 8.79 0.47
CA THR A 15 4.74 7.69 0.18
C THR A 15 4.10 6.60 -0.67
N LEU A 16 2.83 6.28 -0.40
CA LEU A 16 2.10 5.30 -1.18
C LEU A 16 1.89 5.75 -2.63
N LEU A 17 1.53 7.01 -2.85
CA LEU A 17 1.35 7.55 -4.21
C LEU A 17 2.69 7.60 -4.96
N ALA A 18 3.77 8.03 -4.30
CA ALA A 18 5.11 8.04 -4.88
C ALA A 18 5.58 6.63 -5.32
N ARG A 19 5.18 5.58 -4.58
CA ARG A 19 5.48 4.18 -4.95
C ARG A 19 4.86 3.78 -6.29
N TYR A 20 3.73 4.37 -6.67
CA TYR A 20 3.04 4.15 -7.94
C TYR A 20 3.26 5.33 -8.89
N ASP A 21 4.49 5.83 -9.01
CA ASP A 21 4.86 6.92 -9.92
C ASP A 21 4.07 8.23 -9.72
N GLY A 22 3.79 8.57 -8.46
CA GLY A 22 3.18 9.85 -8.11
C GLY A 22 1.70 9.98 -8.51
N VAL A 23 0.99 8.86 -8.69
CA VAL A 23 -0.45 8.85 -9.02
C VAL A 23 -1.31 9.71 -8.08
N SER A 24 -2.46 10.14 -8.59
CA SER A 24 -3.39 10.96 -7.80
C SER A 24 -4.12 10.17 -6.71
N ARG A 25 -4.67 10.87 -5.71
CA ARG A 25 -5.56 10.26 -4.71
C ARG A 25 -6.81 9.61 -5.34
N MET A 26 -7.25 10.10 -6.50
CA MET A 26 -8.39 9.53 -7.20
C MET A 26 -8.07 8.13 -7.75
N TRP A 27 -6.84 7.93 -8.24
CA TRP A 27 -6.35 6.61 -8.63
C TRP A 27 -6.45 5.64 -7.44
N LEU A 28 -5.95 6.05 -6.27
CA LEU A 28 -5.99 5.24 -5.05
C LEU A 28 -7.43 4.88 -4.65
N ASN A 29 -8.34 5.86 -4.66
CA ASN A 29 -9.76 5.61 -4.36
C ASN A 29 -10.40 4.61 -5.33
N ARG A 30 -10.06 4.67 -6.63
CA ARG A 30 -10.56 3.71 -7.63
C ARG A 30 -10.02 2.30 -7.36
N ARG A 31 -8.72 2.16 -7.06
CA ARG A 31 -8.11 0.87 -6.72
C ARG A 31 -8.75 0.24 -5.48
N ILE A 32 -9.04 1.05 -4.45
CA ILE A 32 -9.73 0.56 -3.24
C ILE A 32 -11.15 0.09 -3.58
N LYS A 33 -11.88 0.84 -4.41
CA LYS A 33 -13.28 0.55 -4.73
C LYS A 33 -13.47 -0.64 -5.68
N HIS A 34 -12.57 -0.81 -6.65
CA HIS A 34 -12.80 -1.73 -7.78
C HIS A 34 -11.80 -2.89 -7.83
N ASP A 35 -10.59 -2.71 -7.32
CA ASP A 35 -9.48 -3.66 -7.57
C ASP A 35 -9.01 -4.37 -6.30
N GLY A 36 -9.77 -4.24 -5.20
CA GLY A 36 -9.45 -4.89 -3.93
C GLY A 36 -8.21 -4.34 -3.23
N PHE A 37 -7.80 -3.10 -3.54
CA PHE A 37 -6.64 -2.48 -2.89
C PHE A 37 -6.86 -2.31 -1.38
N PRO A 38 -5.83 -2.49 -0.54
CA PRO A 38 -5.97 -2.40 0.91
C PRO A 38 -6.57 -1.07 1.38
N ALA A 39 -7.53 -1.15 2.29
CA ALA A 39 -8.08 0.03 2.95
C ALA A 39 -7.06 0.63 3.94
N PRO A 40 -7.06 1.96 4.15
CA PRO A 40 -6.21 2.58 5.14
C PRO A 40 -6.62 2.18 6.56
N THR A 41 -5.63 1.91 7.38
CA THR A 41 -5.73 1.87 8.84
C THR A 41 -5.74 3.29 9.40
N ARG A 42 -6.60 3.54 10.39
CA ARG A 42 -6.63 4.78 11.16
C ARG A 42 -6.39 4.44 12.63
N PHE A 43 -5.47 5.14 13.29
CA PHE A 43 -5.18 4.95 14.71
C PHE A 43 -5.80 6.07 15.55
N GLY A 44 -6.71 5.69 16.44
CA GLY A 44 -7.37 6.61 17.37
C GLY A 44 -8.05 7.79 16.65
N THR A 45 -7.83 8.99 17.17
CA THR A 45 -8.38 10.25 16.63
C THR A 45 -7.59 10.81 15.45
N THR A 46 -6.50 10.16 15.03
CA THR A 46 -5.67 10.69 13.95
C THR A 46 -6.40 10.56 12.61
N SER A 47 -6.57 11.69 11.93
CA SER A 47 -7.22 11.77 10.62
C SER A 47 -6.35 11.27 9.46
N THR A 48 -5.05 11.06 9.71
CA THR A 48 -4.11 10.63 8.67
C THR A 48 -4.30 9.14 8.35
N PRO A 49 -4.70 8.79 7.11
CA PRO A 49 -4.81 7.39 6.70
C PRO A 49 -3.42 6.79 6.50
N LEU A 50 -3.24 5.56 7.01
CA LEU A 50 -1.99 4.82 6.93
C LEU A 50 -2.22 3.45 6.29
N TRP A 51 -1.36 3.02 5.39
CA TRP A 51 -1.45 1.73 4.72
C TRP A 51 -0.39 0.80 5.26
N ARG A 52 -0.78 -0.40 5.68
CA ARG A 52 0.21 -1.42 6.03
C ARG A 52 0.97 -1.87 4.79
N LEU A 53 2.29 -1.82 4.84
CA LEU A 53 3.16 -2.16 3.73
C LEU A 53 2.97 -3.62 3.28
N ASP A 54 2.85 -4.56 4.22
CA ASP A 54 2.70 -5.98 3.93
C ASP A 54 1.41 -6.30 3.14
N LEU A 55 0.31 -5.61 3.43
CA LEU A 55 -0.94 -5.74 2.69
C LEU A 55 -0.83 -5.14 1.29
N VAL A 56 -0.16 -3.99 1.15
CA VAL A 56 0.10 -3.37 -0.15
C VAL A 56 0.93 -4.29 -1.02
N GLU A 57 2.01 -4.84 -0.48
CA GLU A 57 2.88 -5.78 -1.19
C GLU A 57 2.18 -7.10 -1.54
N LYS A 58 1.28 -7.58 -0.67
CA LYS A 58 0.46 -8.74 -0.97
C LYS A 58 -0.43 -8.46 -2.18
N TRP A 59 -1.17 -7.35 -2.15
CA TRP A 59 -2.01 -6.95 -3.28
C TRP A 59 -1.19 -6.81 -4.57
N GLU A 60 -0.01 -6.19 -4.53
CA GLU A 60 0.88 -6.08 -5.69
C GLU A 60 1.28 -7.46 -6.27
N ARG A 61 1.58 -8.44 -5.41
CA ARG A 61 1.88 -9.82 -5.84
C ARG A 61 0.66 -10.47 -6.47
N ASP A 62 -0.51 -10.31 -5.87
CA ASP A 62 -1.76 -10.87 -6.38
C ASP A 62 -2.10 -10.28 -7.76
N GLN A 63 -1.92 -8.97 -7.97
CA GLN A 63 -2.12 -8.33 -9.27
C GLN A 63 -1.09 -8.78 -10.32
N SER A 64 0.17 -8.94 -9.92
CA SER A 64 1.22 -9.44 -10.82
C SER A 64 0.91 -10.86 -11.29
N ALA A 65 0.37 -11.71 -10.41
CA ALA A 65 -0.06 -13.07 -10.75
C ALA A 65 -1.26 -13.08 -11.73
N LEU A 66 -2.05 -12.01 -11.76
CA LEU A 66 -3.13 -11.78 -12.73
C LEU A 66 -2.63 -11.16 -14.06
N GLY A 67 -1.31 -10.94 -14.21
CA GLY A 67 -0.71 -10.32 -15.40
C GLY A 67 -0.81 -8.80 -15.44
N LEU A 68 -1.24 -8.15 -14.36
CA LEU A 68 -1.29 -6.70 -14.25
C LEU A 68 0.01 -6.21 -13.63
N VAL A 69 0.90 -5.62 -14.45
CA VAL A 69 2.23 -5.17 -14.01
C VAL A 69 2.16 -3.72 -13.52
N PHE A 70 2.63 -3.49 -12.29
CA PHE A 70 2.97 -2.16 -11.77
C PHE A 70 4.49 -2.04 -11.74
N GLU A 71 5.08 -1.16 -12.56
CA GLU A 71 6.52 -0.90 -12.50
C GLU A 71 6.88 -0.33 -11.12
N LYS A 72 7.62 -1.11 -10.32
CA LYS A 72 8.16 -0.65 -9.05
C LYS A 72 9.46 0.13 -9.29
N LYS A 73 9.53 1.37 -8.82
CA LYS A 73 10.82 2.02 -8.54
C LYS A 73 11.16 1.77 -7.07
N ALA A 74 12.30 1.12 -6.83
CA ALA A 74 12.86 1.02 -5.49
C ALA A 74 13.16 2.45 -5.01
N VAL A 75 12.46 2.90 -3.97
CA VAL A 75 12.85 4.09 -3.21
C VAL A 75 14.04 3.63 -2.35
N GLY A 76 15.24 4.03 -2.77
CA GLY A 76 16.49 3.82 -2.05
C GLY A 76 16.62 4.73 -0.83
#